data_AF-A0A1M6YB54-F1
#
_entry.id   AF-A0A1M6YB54-F1
#
_cell.length_a   1.000
_cell.length_b   1.000
_cell.length_c   1.000
_cell.angle_alpha   90.00
_cell.angle_beta   90.00
_cell.angle_gamma   90.00
#
_symmetry.space_group_name_H-M   'P 1'
#
loop_
_entity.id
_entity.type
_entity.pdbx_description
1 polymer ?
#
loop_
_entity_poly.entity_id
_entity_poly.type
_entity_poly.pdbx_seq_one_letter_code
_entity_poly.pdbx_strand_id
1 'polypeptide(L)'
;MKLRDCFWVAVVAMMFAACSGGDGTSASPDETESSSSSDAVLSSSQGQKSSSSTRSSSSSREESAKSSSSENSSSSVNHQSDSDKNSSSSAKEQKSSSSQNPGFEIKETCTETGACDAMDRKDVSTWNFTIKDSFGKDVKYIYSVEGETLVLTTIEADGTKKEDRTSYSFYNMTKESSQEMAFMAARSTCRNGGGDDVIIKDCVQDTIFYSSSSEEVIEESSSSSMPIVYGKLVDDRDGQVYRTLEFGDQTWMAENLNFAYNYPTAKEDSSSFCYDNDPSNCEKYGRLYLWSAAMDSSAIFSKTCMECGYYATYEGDTAVTFRGVCPKGWHLPRTTEWQQLYVAIEDSVAFGSKMKTTTGWTNTNGTDEYGFSILPVGYRRDIDGKYTLLSEGAFYWTSSEYDMRSAFAIFFGNNTDEYRQYHDYKYTSASVRCVKDK
;
A
#
# COMPACT_ATOMS: atom_id res chain seq x y z
N MET A 1 24.03 -4.69 -26.61
CA MET A 1 24.03 -3.93 -25.33
C MET A 1 22.58 -3.61 -24.97
N LYS A 2 22.26 -3.25 -23.71
CA LYS A 2 20.87 -3.27 -23.17
C LYS A 2 19.80 -2.66 -24.10
N LEU A 3 18.68 -3.37 -24.22
CA LEU A 3 17.45 -2.97 -24.89
C LEU A 3 16.28 -3.50 -24.04
N ARG A 4 16.28 -3.17 -22.73
CA ARG A 4 15.53 -3.92 -21.70
C ARG A 4 14.66 -3.06 -20.78
N ASP A 5 14.66 -1.74 -21.00
CA ASP A 5 14.19 -0.78 -20.00
C ASP A 5 12.93 -0.01 -20.45
N CYS A 6 12.50 -0.17 -21.71
CA CYS A 6 11.27 0.43 -22.25
C CYS A 6 9.96 -0.29 -21.87
N PHE A 7 10.02 -1.39 -21.12
CA PHE A 7 8.83 -2.19 -20.77
C PHE A 7 8.18 -1.77 -19.43
N TRP A 8 8.86 -0.93 -18.63
CA TRP A 8 8.47 -0.68 -17.24
C TRP A 8 7.25 0.24 -17.06
N VAL A 9 6.98 1.14 -18.00
CA VAL A 9 5.88 2.13 -17.89
C VAL A 9 4.49 1.49 -18.03
N ALA A 10 4.38 0.26 -18.56
CA ALA A 10 3.11 -0.43 -18.79
C ALA A 10 2.74 -1.48 -17.72
N VAL A 11 3.68 -1.87 -16.83
CA VAL A 11 3.49 -3.05 -15.96
C VAL A 11 2.55 -2.78 -14.78
N VAL A 12 2.50 -1.54 -14.27
CA VAL A 12 1.63 -1.15 -13.15
C VAL A 12 0.12 -1.32 -13.48
N ALA A 13 -0.24 -1.29 -14.76
CA ALA A 13 -1.63 -1.46 -15.22
C ALA A 13 -1.97 -2.88 -15.74
N MET A 14 -1.02 -3.82 -15.81
CA MET A 14 -1.19 -5.12 -16.48
C MET A 14 -1.00 -6.37 -15.58
N MET A 15 -1.33 -6.27 -14.29
CA MET A 15 -1.26 -7.40 -13.33
C MET A 15 -2.60 -8.12 -13.06
N PHE A 16 -3.68 -7.80 -13.79
CA PHE A 16 -5.03 -8.38 -13.56
C PHE A 16 -5.62 -9.20 -14.74
N ALA A 17 -4.80 -9.63 -15.71
CA ALA A 17 -5.31 -10.28 -16.93
C ALA A 17 -4.47 -11.45 -17.49
N ALA A 18 -4.26 -12.53 -16.71
CA ALA A 18 -3.85 -13.84 -17.27
C ALA A 18 -4.01 -15.02 -16.29
N CYS A 19 -5.17 -15.69 -16.27
CA CYS A 19 -5.24 -17.08 -15.75
C CYS A 19 -6.47 -17.90 -16.23
N SER A 20 -6.86 -17.78 -17.50
CA SER A 20 -7.95 -18.61 -18.08
C SER A 20 -7.73 -18.88 -19.57
N GLY A 21 -7.09 -20.00 -19.88
CA GLY A 21 -6.90 -20.51 -21.24
C GLY A 21 -5.96 -21.72 -21.25
N GLY A 22 -6.37 -22.90 -21.72
CA GLY A 22 -7.72 -23.31 -22.13
C GLY A 22 -7.71 -24.72 -22.69
N ASP A 23 -8.89 -25.30 -22.90
CA ASP A 23 -9.29 -25.89 -24.19
C ASP A 23 -10.74 -26.39 -24.09
N GLY A 24 -11.44 -26.42 -25.23
CA GLY A 24 -12.88 -26.71 -25.26
C GLY A 24 -13.23 -28.01 -25.96
N THR A 25 -14.33 -28.63 -25.53
CA THR A 25 -15.16 -29.47 -26.39
C THR A 25 -16.63 -29.09 -26.20
N SER A 26 -17.31 -28.81 -27.31
CA SER A 26 -18.71 -28.42 -27.34
C SER A 26 -19.62 -29.64 -27.37
N ALA A 27 -20.44 -29.84 -26.33
CA ALA A 27 -21.58 -30.75 -26.35
C ALA A 27 -22.67 -30.30 -25.37
N SER A 28 -23.76 -29.75 -25.88
CA SER A 28 -25.06 -29.82 -25.20
C SER A 28 -25.57 -31.27 -25.26
N PRO A 29 -26.46 -31.68 -24.34
CA PRO A 29 -27.88 -31.57 -24.68
C PRO A 29 -28.76 -31.08 -23.53
N ASP A 30 -30.08 -31.11 -23.79
CA ASP A 30 -31.17 -30.44 -23.10
C ASP A 30 -31.52 -30.92 -21.67
N GLU A 31 -32.49 -30.21 -21.10
CA GLU A 31 -33.24 -30.47 -19.88
C GLU A 31 -33.82 -31.90 -19.80
N THR A 32 -33.96 -32.44 -18.58
CA THR A 32 -35.27 -32.91 -18.07
C THR A 32 -35.25 -33.18 -16.56
N GLU A 33 -36.45 -33.23 -15.96
CA GLU A 33 -36.70 -33.48 -14.54
C GLU A 33 -36.46 -34.94 -14.13
N SER A 34 -36.22 -35.21 -12.84
CA SER A 34 -37.17 -35.95 -11.96
C SER A 34 -36.50 -36.50 -10.68
N SER A 35 -37.26 -37.28 -9.89
CA SER A 35 -37.05 -37.53 -8.46
C SER A 35 -36.78 -39.00 -8.10
N SER A 36 -36.71 -39.29 -6.79
CA SER A 36 -36.45 -40.60 -6.13
C SER A 36 -34.97 -41.06 -6.13
N SER A 37 -34.33 -41.56 -5.07
CA SER A 37 -34.67 -42.13 -3.74
C SER A 37 -34.76 -43.67 -3.64
N SER A 38 -33.68 -44.33 -3.20
CA SER A 38 -33.74 -45.52 -2.33
C SER A 38 -32.36 -46.00 -1.81
N ASP A 39 -32.32 -46.20 -0.49
CA ASP A 39 -31.67 -47.25 0.32
C ASP A 39 -30.29 -47.90 0.05
N ALA A 40 -29.56 -47.97 1.16
CA ALA A 40 -28.33 -48.68 1.52
C ALA A 40 -28.20 -50.18 1.18
N VAL A 41 -26.96 -50.72 1.32
CA VAL A 41 -26.63 -51.89 2.19
C VAL A 41 -25.11 -52.03 2.42
N LEU A 42 -24.70 -52.83 3.43
CA LEU A 42 -23.33 -52.94 3.98
C LEU A 42 -22.43 -54.01 3.32
N SER A 43 -21.10 -53.84 3.41
CA SER A 43 -20.09 -54.83 3.92
C SER A 43 -18.65 -54.33 3.68
N SER A 44 -17.83 -54.02 4.70
CA SER A 44 -16.82 -54.92 5.34
C SER A 44 -15.98 -55.75 4.34
N SER A 45 -14.64 -55.69 4.28
CA SER A 45 -13.73 -56.09 5.37
C SER A 45 -12.22 -55.77 5.15
N GLN A 46 -11.39 -56.17 6.14
CA GLN A 46 -9.91 -56.29 6.27
C GLN A 46 -9.12 -56.67 4.98
N GLY A 47 -7.79 -56.48 4.87
CA GLY A 47 -6.74 -55.96 5.78
C GLY A 47 -5.29 -56.37 5.37
N GLN A 48 -4.29 -56.19 6.26
CA GLN A 48 -2.83 -56.45 6.10
C GLN A 48 -2.08 -55.43 5.19
N LYS A 49 -0.82 -54.97 5.41
CA LYS A 49 0.42 -55.33 6.18
C LYS A 49 1.48 -56.22 5.47
N SER A 50 2.39 -55.58 4.73
CA SER A 50 3.84 -55.90 4.54
C SER A 50 4.46 -54.81 3.63
N SER A 51 5.65 -54.19 3.78
CA SER A 51 6.93 -54.35 4.51
C SER A 51 8.10 -54.66 3.56
N SER A 52 9.23 -53.94 3.70
CA SER A 52 10.57 -54.19 3.08
C SER A 52 10.69 -54.15 1.54
N SER A 53 11.82 -53.79 0.91
CA SER A 53 13.08 -53.15 1.38
C SER A 53 14.00 -52.77 0.21
N THR A 54 14.83 -51.73 0.40
CA THR A 54 16.20 -51.53 -0.16
C THR A 54 16.53 -51.88 -1.64
N ARG A 55 17.07 -50.88 -2.36
CA ARG A 55 18.35 -51.07 -3.09
C ARG A 55 19.11 -49.75 -3.30
N SER A 56 20.41 -49.86 -3.56
CA SER A 56 21.36 -48.74 -3.50
C SER A 56 22.53 -48.92 -4.49
N SER A 57 22.82 -47.91 -5.32
CA SER A 57 24.06 -47.75 -6.11
C SER A 57 24.06 -46.36 -6.78
N SER A 58 25.07 -45.47 -6.80
CA SER A 58 26.53 -45.47 -6.51
C SER A 58 27.50 -45.46 -7.73
N SER A 59 27.60 -44.31 -8.42
CA SER A 59 28.81 -43.80 -9.11
C SER A 59 28.56 -42.33 -9.54
N SER A 60 29.46 -41.32 -9.54
CA SER A 60 30.92 -41.11 -9.30
C SER A 60 31.75 -40.84 -10.57
N ARG A 61 32.70 -39.88 -10.46
CA ARG A 61 33.76 -39.45 -11.43
C ARG A 61 33.32 -38.33 -12.40
N GLU A 62 33.92 -37.12 -12.35
CA GLU A 62 35.29 -36.69 -12.80
C GLU A 62 35.34 -36.49 -14.34
N GLU A 63 36.04 -35.52 -14.95
CA GLU A 63 37.07 -34.58 -14.48
C GLU A 63 37.24 -33.36 -15.43
N SER A 64 37.90 -32.27 -14.98
CA SER A 64 38.87 -31.37 -15.68
C SER A 64 38.61 -30.77 -17.11
N ALA A 65 39.30 -29.71 -17.59
CA ALA A 65 39.97 -28.53 -17.01
C ALA A 65 40.52 -27.61 -18.15
N LYS A 66 40.99 -26.38 -17.82
CA LYS A 66 41.85 -25.46 -18.65
C LYS A 66 41.21 -24.83 -19.91
N SER A 67 41.70 -23.73 -20.50
CA SER A 67 42.48 -22.52 -20.10
C SER A 67 42.50 -21.54 -21.32
N SER A 68 43.22 -20.42 -21.49
CA SER A 68 44.24 -19.60 -20.76
C SER A 68 44.45 -18.26 -21.55
N SER A 69 45.19 -17.28 -20.98
CA SER A 69 45.96 -16.19 -21.69
C SER A 69 45.18 -15.13 -22.51
N SER A 70 45.64 -13.88 -22.70
CA SER A 70 46.76 -13.07 -22.15
C SER A 70 46.73 -11.61 -22.71
N GLU A 71 47.14 -10.60 -21.91
CA GLU A 71 47.97 -9.41 -22.28
C GLU A 71 47.54 -8.45 -23.46
N ASN A 72 48.00 -7.19 -23.62
CA ASN A 72 48.96 -6.32 -22.90
C ASN A 72 48.73 -4.77 -23.09
N SER A 73 49.34 -3.97 -22.20
CA SER A 73 49.98 -2.63 -22.36
C SER A 73 49.35 -1.37 -23.05
N SER A 74 49.27 -0.27 -22.27
CA SER A 74 49.68 1.14 -22.60
C SER A 74 48.88 1.96 -23.64
N SER A 75 48.93 3.32 -23.74
CA SER A 75 49.69 4.41 -23.07
C SER A 75 48.87 5.73 -22.98
N SER A 76 49.45 6.85 -22.50
CA SER A 76 48.76 8.13 -22.17
C SER A 76 49.35 9.39 -22.85
N VAL A 77 48.54 10.45 -23.03
CA VAL A 77 48.95 11.86 -23.34
C VAL A 77 47.94 12.87 -22.71
N ASN A 78 48.42 14.06 -22.32
CA ASN A 78 47.64 15.15 -21.71
C ASN A 78 47.10 16.19 -22.72
N HIS A 79 46.15 17.03 -22.30
CA HIS A 79 46.15 18.46 -22.66
C HIS A 79 45.51 19.34 -21.56
N GLN A 80 46.02 20.56 -21.37
CA GLN A 80 45.65 21.48 -20.29
C GLN A 80 46.01 22.94 -20.66
N SER A 81 45.05 23.87 -20.60
CA SER A 81 45.20 25.34 -20.57
C SER A 81 43.83 26.04 -20.82
N ASP A 82 43.61 27.34 -20.57
CA ASP A 82 43.86 28.14 -19.34
C ASP A 82 43.17 29.53 -19.47
N SER A 83 42.69 30.13 -18.35
CA SER A 83 42.39 31.59 -18.19
C SER A 83 41.27 32.24 -19.06
N ASP A 84 40.70 33.45 -18.84
CA ASP A 84 40.84 34.43 -17.72
C ASP A 84 39.64 35.43 -17.53
N LYS A 85 39.33 35.75 -16.25
CA LYS A 85 38.87 37.03 -15.61
C LYS A 85 37.83 38.05 -16.18
N ASN A 86 37.07 38.61 -15.21
CA ASN A 86 36.61 40.02 -15.01
C ASN A 86 35.43 40.63 -15.84
N SER A 87 34.71 41.69 -15.40
CA SER A 87 34.29 42.20 -14.05
C SER A 87 33.48 43.53 -14.18
N SER A 88 32.72 43.92 -13.14
CA SER A 88 32.24 45.30 -12.80
C SER A 88 31.16 45.97 -13.71
N SER A 89 30.42 47.04 -13.30
CA SER A 89 29.86 47.42 -11.98
C SER A 89 28.86 48.61 -12.06
N SER A 90 27.74 48.51 -11.34
CA SER A 90 27.06 49.54 -10.52
C SER A 90 26.86 51.01 -10.98
N ALA A 91 25.63 51.51 -10.84
CA ALA A 91 25.31 52.92 -10.58
C ALA A 91 24.11 53.05 -9.60
N LYS A 92 24.04 54.17 -8.84
CA LYS A 92 22.94 54.55 -7.93
C LYS A 92 22.63 56.03 -8.11
N GLU A 93 21.37 56.43 -7.92
CA GLU A 93 20.99 57.82 -7.63
C GLU A 93 19.91 57.89 -6.53
N GLN A 94 19.62 59.09 -6.01
CA GLN A 94 18.99 59.24 -4.68
C GLN A 94 18.15 60.52 -4.52
N LYS A 95 17.05 60.44 -3.72
CA LYS A 95 16.18 61.54 -3.23
C LYS A 95 15.26 62.15 -4.32
N SER A 96 14.07 62.68 -4.01
CA SER A 96 13.62 63.35 -2.77
C SER A 96 12.15 63.03 -2.37
N SER A 97 11.61 63.74 -1.39
CA SER A 97 10.34 63.43 -0.69
C SER A 97 9.30 64.56 -0.78
N SER A 98 8.00 64.20 -0.89
CA SER A 98 6.89 65.11 -0.61
C SER A 98 5.55 64.39 -0.38
N SER A 99 4.78 64.88 0.61
CA SER A 99 3.32 64.70 0.80
C SER A 99 2.73 63.29 0.79
N GLN A 100 2.36 62.78 1.96
CA GLN A 100 1.45 61.62 2.08
C GLN A 100 0.00 62.01 1.74
N ASN A 101 -0.64 61.17 0.94
CA ASN A 101 -2.07 60.87 1.04
C ASN A 101 -2.19 59.36 1.32
N PRO A 102 -3.30 58.83 1.83
CA PRO A 102 -3.45 57.39 2.09
C PRO A 102 -3.40 56.60 0.77
N GLY A 103 -2.24 56.03 0.48
CA GLY A 103 -2.00 55.23 -0.71
C GLY A 103 -2.56 53.81 -0.55
N PHE A 104 -3.48 53.44 -1.43
CA PHE A 104 -3.85 52.06 -1.69
C PHE A 104 -2.72 51.43 -2.53
N GLU A 105 -2.04 50.42 -1.98
CA GLU A 105 -0.94 49.72 -2.64
C GLU A 105 -1.44 48.34 -3.08
N ILE A 106 -1.53 48.09 -4.39
CA ILE A 106 -1.77 46.74 -4.92
C ILE A 106 -0.46 45.97 -4.73
N LYS A 107 -0.44 45.02 -3.80
CA LYS A 107 0.69 44.10 -3.65
C LYS A 107 0.36 42.79 -4.31
N GLU A 108 0.90 42.63 -5.51
CA GLU A 108 1.04 41.33 -6.16
C GLU A 108 2.01 40.49 -5.34
N THR A 109 1.45 39.64 -4.48
CA THR A 109 2.18 38.70 -3.65
C THR A 109 2.16 37.36 -4.36
N CYS A 110 3.32 36.93 -4.86
CA CYS A 110 3.43 35.65 -5.53
C CYS A 110 4.02 34.58 -4.61
N THR A 111 3.32 33.47 -4.48
CA THR A 111 3.82 32.23 -3.87
C THR A 111 4.44 31.34 -4.94
N GLU A 112 5.53 30.68 -4.60
CA GLU A 112 6.23 29.72 -5.46
C GLU A 112 6.15 28.35 -4.79
N THR A 113 5.49 27.38 -5.42
CA THR A 113 5.18 26.05 -4.88
C THR A 113 5.48 24.95 -5.89
N GLY A 114 5.87 23.76 -5.43
CA GLY A 114 6.06 22.60 -6.29
C GLY A 114 4.74 22.16 -6.94
N ALA A 115 4.77 21.69 -8.20
CA ALA A 115 3.56 21.37 -8.94
C ALA A 115 2.72 20.22 -8.37
N CYS A 116 3.28 19.36 -7.50
CA CYS A 116 2.53 18.30 -6.84
C CYS A 116 1.90 18.78 -5.53
N ASP A 117 2.53 19.73 -4.83
CA ASP A 117 2.00 20.35 -3.61
C ASP A 117 1.02 21.50 -3.89
N ALA A 118 1.02 22.04 -5.11
CA ALA A 118 -0.01 22.95 -5.61
C ALA A 118 -1.34 22.26 -6.00
N MET A 119 -1.44 20.92 -5.92
CA MET A 119 -2.66 20.17 -6.25
C MET A 119 -3.70 20.25 -5.10
N ASP A 120 -4.86 20.86 -5.35
CA ASP A 120 -5.97 20.82 -4.40
C ASP A 120 -6.67 19.46 -4.46
N ARG A 121 -6.66 18.74 -3.33
CA ARG A 121 -7.43 17.51 -3.09
C ARG A 121 -8.90 17.59 -3.52
N LYS A 122 -9.51 18.79 -3.46
CA LYS A 122 -10.94 19.02 -3.76
C LYS A 122 -11.22 19.46 -5.19
N ASP A 123 -10.21 19.85 -5.96
CA ASP A 123 -10.36 20.24 -7.36
C ASP A 123 -9.40 19.45 -8.26
N VAL A 124 -9.94 18.37 -8.84
CA VAL A 124 -9.26 17.50 -9.81
C VAL A 124 -8.73 18.25 -11.04
N SER A 125 -9.24 19.44 -11.38
CA SER A 125 -8.70 20.22 -12.50
C SER A 125 -7.30 20.78 -12.22
N THR A 126 -6.94 20.94 -10.94
CA THR A 126 -5.57 21.30 -10.52
C THR A 126 -4.58 20.14 -10.71
N TRP A 127 -5.05 18.89 -10.87
CA TRP A 127 -4.21 17.70 -11.01
C TRP A 127 -3.67 17.56 -12.44
N ASN A 128 -2.86 18.53 -12.87
CA ASN A 128 -2.19 18.49 -14.17
C ASN A 128 -0.74 18.97 -14.06
N PHE A 129 0.21 18.09 -14.40
CA PHE A 129 1.64 18.29 -14.17
C PHE A 129 2.45 17.68 -15.31
N THR A 130 3.72 18.08 -15.42
CA THR A 130 4.66 17.58 -16.44
C THR A 130 5.88 17.00 -15.75
N ILE A 131 6.25 15.77 -16.11
CA ILE A 131 7.43 15.07 -15.58
C ILE A 131 8.36 14.66 -16.71
N LYS A 132 9.61 14.28 -16.38
CA LYS A 132 10.57 13.76 -17.36
C LYS A 132 10.44 12.25 -17.51
N ASP A 133 10.40 11.76 -18.75
CA ASP A 133 10.54 10.34 -19.06
C ASP A 133 11.99 9.85 -18.84
N SER A 134 12.20 8.54 -18.99
CA SER A 134 13.52 7.90 -18.90
C SER A 134 14.50 8.30 -20.01
N PHE A 135 14.10 9.17 -20.94
CA PHE A 135 14.92 9.78 -21.99
C PHE A 135 15.07 11.30 -21.81
N GLY A 136 14.58 11.88 -20.71
CA GLY A 136 14.66 13.31 -20.40
C GLY A 136 13.65 14.20 -21.14
N LYS A 137 12.61 13.61 -21.75
CA LYS A 137 11.53 14.31 -22.46
C LYS A 137 10.36 14.62 -21.55
N ASP A 138 9.67 15.72 -21.85
CA ASP A 138 8.47 16.14 -21.11
C ASP A 138 7.25 15.26 -21.44
N VAL A 139 6.62 14.69 -20.42
CA VAL A 139 5.36 13.96 -20.51
C VAL A 139 4.36 14.65 -19.60
N LYS A 140 3.26 15.17 -20.16
CA LYS A 140 2.20 15.85 -19.40
C LYS A 140 1.12 14.86 -19.00
N TYR A 141 0.80 14.85 -17.72
CA TYR A 141 -0.29 14.10 -17.10
C TYR A 141 -1.44 15.06 -16.82
N ILE A 142 -2.66 14.65 -17.16
CA ILE A 142 -3.90 15.42 -16.92
C ILE A 142 -4.94 14.46 -16.39
N TYR A 143 -5.33 14.63 -15.13
CA TYR A 143 -6.46 13.92 -14.54
C TYR A 143 -7.75 14.71 -14.77
N SER A 144 -8.86 14.01 -15.00
CA SER A 144 -10.19 14.59 -15.14
C SER A 144 -11.24 13.59 -14.65
N VAL A 145 -12.51 14.00 -14.62
CA VAL A 145 -13.63 13.12 -14.24
C VAL A 145 -14.69 13.12 -15.34
N GLU A 146 -14.98 11.94 -15.89
CA GLU A 146 -16.05 11.71 -16.85
C GLU A 146 -17.18 10.91 -16.16
N GLY A 147 -18.21 11.63 -15.70
CA GLY A 147 -19.31 11.04 -14.92
C GLY A 147 -18.86 10.68 -13.50
N GLU A 148 -18.80 9.39 -13.19
CA GLU A 148 -18.26 8.88 -11.92
C GLU A 148 -16.80 8.44 -12.02
N THR A 149 -16.21 8.43 -13.23
CA THR A 149 -14.92 7.78 -13.50
C THR A 149 -13.78 8.79 -13.56
N LEU A 150 -12.69 8.54 -12.83
CA LEU A 150 -11.42 9.26 -13.03
C LEU A 150 -10.80 8.85 -14.38
N VAL A 151 -10.40 9.82 -15.19
CA VAL A 151 -9.72 9.59 -16.48
C VAL A 151 -8.34 10.22 -16.43
N LEU A 152 -7.31 9.48 -16.87
CA LEU A 152 -5.97 10.00 -17.07
C LEU A 152 -5.69 10.16 -18.57
N THR A 153 -5.36 11.38 -18.98
CA THR A 153 -4.78 11.67 -20.30
C THR A 153 -3.29 11.93 -20.14
N THR A 154 -2.48 11.11 -20.81
CA THR A 154 -1.03 11.32 -20.94
C THR A 154 -0.73 11.92 -22.31
N ILE A 155 0.11 12.96 -22.35
CA ILE A 155 0.55 13.62 -23.58
C ILE A 155 2.08 13.55 -23.65
N GLU A 156 2.58 12.82 -24.64
CA GLU A 156 4.01 12.65 -24.93
C GLU A 156 4.62 13.94 -25.52
N ALA A 157 5.94 14.10 -25.44
CA ALA A 157 6.67 15.26 -25.98
C ALA A 157 6.51 15.48 -27.50
N ASP A 158 6.08 14.47 -28.27
CA ASP A 158 5.76 14.59 -29.70
C ASP A 158 4.29 14.99 -29.98
N GLY A 159 3.50 15.22 -28.93
CA GLY A 159 2.08 15.55 -28.99
C GLY A 159 1.15 14.34 -29.04
N THR A 160 1.67 13.11 -29.04
CA THR A 160 0.86 11.89 -28.99
C THR A 160 0.05 11.85 -27.70
N LYS A 161 -1.27 11.80 -27.81
CA LYS A 161 -2.18 11.60 -26.68
C LYS A 161 -2.45 10.12 -26.47
N LYS A 162 -2.39 9.68 -25.22
CA LYS A 162 -2.87 8.37 -24.74
C LYS A 162 -3.94 8.64 -23.68
N GLU A 163 -5.18 8.36 -24.03
CA GLU A 163 -6.30 8.32 -23.07
C GLU A 163 -6.40 6.89 -22.52
N ASP A 164 -5.93 6.64 -21.30
CA ASP A 164 -6.19 5.36 -20.64
C ASP A 164 -7.55 5.40 -19.95
N ARG A 165 -8.59 5.15 -20.75
CA ARG A 165 -9.97 4.97 -20.28
C ARG A 165 -10.23 3.58 -19.66
N THR A 166 -9.21 2.74 -19.53
CA THR A 166 -9.36 1.31 -19.22
C THR A 166 -8.97 0.90 -17.80
N SER A 167 -8.13 1.66 -17.09
CA SER A 167 -7.52 1.23 -15.82
C SER A 167 -8.16 1.78 -14.53
N TYR A 168 -9.02 2.81 -14.60
CA TYR A 168 -9.46 3.59 -13.42
C TYR A 168 -10.93 3.45 -13.01
N SER A 169 -11.64 2.42 -13.47
CA SER A 169 -13.03 2.12 -13.03
C SER A 169 -13.17 1.78 -11.54
N PHE A 170 -12.06 1.62 -10.81
CA PHE A 170 -12.02 1.47 -9.35
C PHE A 170 -12.24 2.78 -8.58
N TYR A 171 -11.96 3.94 -9.20
CA TYR A 171 -12.14 5.25 -8.57
C TYR A 171 -13.51 5.82 -8.91
N ASN A 172 -14.52 5.42 -8.14
CA ASN A 172 -15.84 6.06 -8.20
C ASN A 172 -15.77 7.43 -7.51
N MET A 173 -15.63 8.49 -8.31
CA MET A 173 -15.43 9.86 -7.87
C MET A 173 -16.65 10.51 -7.20
N THR A 174 -17.75 9.77 -6.98
CA THR A 174 -18.84 10.20 -6.08
C THR A 174 -18.54 9.91 -4.60
N LYS A 175 -17.58 9.02 -4.30
CA LYS A 175 -17.20 8.62 -2.94
C LYS A 175 -15.93 9.32 -2.47
N GLU A 176 -15.98 10.02 -1.34
CA GLU A 176 -14.83 10.74 -0.77
C GLU A 176 -13.61 9.83 -0.55
N SER A 177 -13.80 8.58 -0.12
CA SER A 177 -12.72 7.60 0.04
C SER A 177 -12.03 7.23 -1.28
N SER A 178 -12.76 7.27 -2.40
CA SER A 178 -12.21 7.04 -3.74
C SER A 178 -11.59 8.31 -4.34
N GLN A 179 -12.13 9.49 -4.03
CA GLN A 179 -11.52 10.79 -4.35
C GLN A 179 -10.15 10.95 -3.67
N GLU A 180 -10.05 10.61 -2.37
CA GLU A 180 -8.78 10.62 -1.63
C GLU A 180 -7.77 9.62 -2.21
N MET A 181 -8.20 8.40 -2.54
CA MET A 181 -7.31 7.40 -3.14
C MET A 181 -6.83 7.83 -4.54
N ALA A 182 -7.69 8.48 -5.32
CA ALA A 182 -7.34 9.10 -6.60
C ALA A 182 -6.36 10.27 -6.44
N PHE A 183 -6.57 11.16 -5.46
CA PHE A 183 -5.67 12.28 -5.16
C PHE A 183 -4.27 11.78 -4.76
N MET A 184 -4.20 10.81 -3.84
CA MET A 184 -2.94 10.22 -3.39
C MET A 184 -2.22 9.49 -4.53
N ALA A 185 -2.95 8.81 -5.42
CA ALA A 185 -2.38 8.20 -6.62
C ALA A 185 -1.80 9.25 -7.58
N ALA A 186 -2.55 10.32 -7.88
CA ALA A 186 -2.09 11.40 -8.76
C ALA A 186 -0.87 12.13 -8.20
N ARG A 187 -0.88 12.49 -6.90
CA ARG A 187 0.26 13.16 -6.24
C ARG A 187 1.48 12.24 -6.15
N SER A 188 1.29 10.93 -5.98
CA SER A 188 2.36 9.94 -6.05
C SER A 188 2.97 9.84 -7.46
N THR A 189 2.17 9.83 -8.52
CA THR A 189 2.66 9.88 -9.91
C THR A 189 3.46 11.16 -10.18
N CYS A 190 3.00 12.30 -9.64
CA CYS A 190 3.70 13.58 -9.76
C CYS A 190 5.08 13.55 -9.08
N ARG A 191 5.13 13.18 -7.79
CA ARG A 191 6.37 13.18 -7.00
C ARG A 191 7.43 12.20 -7.53
N ASN A 192 7.03 10.98 -7.89
CA ASN A 192 7.95 9.98 -8.43
C ASN A 192 8.55 10.35 -9.81
N GLY A 193 7.98 11.34 -10.50
CA GLY A 193 8.52 11.88 -11.75
C GLY A 193 9.31 13.20 -11.60
N GLY A 194 9.56 13.66 -10.37
CA GLY A 194 10.22 14.95 -10.11
C GLY A 194 9.32 16.17 -10.32
N GLY A 195 7.99 16.02 -10.20
CA GLY A 195 7.05 17.11 -10.48
C GLY A 195 7.20 18.34 -9.56
N ASP A 196 7.70 18.18 -8.33
CA ASP A 196 7.94 19.30 -7.41
C ASP A 196 9.20 20.14 -7.78
N ASP A 197 10.07 19.65 -8.68
CA ASP A 197 11.11 20.49 -9.32
C ASP A 197 10.49 21.55 -10.25
N VAL A 198 9.22 21.38 -10.64
CA VAL A 198 8.46 22.35 -11.45
C VAL A 198 7.76 23.33 -10.52
N ILE A 199 8.38 24.49 -10.32
CA ILE A 199 7.81 25.58 -9.53
C ILE A 199 6.63 26.23 -10.28
N ILE A 200 5.44 26.12 -9.72
CA ILE A 200 4.27 26.93 -10.06
C ILE A 200 4.38 28.25 -9.28
N LYS A 201 4.22 29.36 -10.00
CA LYS A 201 4.16 30.71 -9.41
C LYS A 201 2.73 31.22 -9.52
N ASP A 202 1.99 31.18 -8.42
CA ASP A 202 0.69 31.83 -8.32
C ASP A 202 0.86 33.24 -7.74
N CYS A 203 0.03 34.20 -8.15
CA CYS A 203 0.19 35.61 -7.84
C CYS A 203 -1.15 36.25 -7.47
N VAL A 204 -1.34 36.50 -6.17
CA VAL A 204 -2.55 37.15 -5.63
C VAL A 204 -2.32 38.65 -5.51
N GLN A 205 -3.23 39.45 -6.06
CA GLN A 205 -3.19 40.91 -5.93
C GLN A 205 -3.96 41.37 -4.70
N ASP A 206 -3.28 41.33 -3.55
CA ASP A 206 -3.88 41.67 -2.26
C ASP A 206 -3.87 43.18 -1.97
N THR A 207 -4.93 43.61 -1.28
CA THR A 207 -5.10 44.98 -0.77
C THR A 207 -4.70 45.03 0.70
N ILE A 208 -3.49 45.51 1.00
CA ILE A 208 -2.98 45.54 2.37
C ILE A 208 -3.26 46.90 3.04
N PHE A 209 -4.08 46.89 4.09
CA PHE A 209 -4.22 48.01 5.02
C PHE A 209 -3.27 47.79 6.21
N TYR A 210 -2.22 48.60 6.33
CA TYR A 210 -1.17 48.40 7.32
C TYR A 210 -1.63 48.65 8.77
N SER A 211 -1.50 47.63 9.61
CA SER A 211 -1.25 47.77 11.06
C SER A 211 -0.16 46.77 11.47
N SER A 212 0.66 47.10 12.47
CA SER A 212 1.99 46.48 12.65
C SER A 212 2.07 45.47 13.80
N SER A 213 2.60 44.27 13.50
CA SER A 213 3.63 43.63 14.34
C SER A 213 4.35 42.48 13.60
N SER A 214 5.68 42.65 13.45
CA SER A 214 6.74 41.69 13.07
C SER A 214 6.47 40.17 13.00
N GLU A 215 6.95 39.55 11.93
CA GLU A 215 7.22 38.10 11.81
C GLU A 215 8.60 37.70 12.38
N GLU A 216 8.82 36.40 12.62
CA GLU A 216 10.15 35.78 12.76
C GLU A 216 10.42 34.82 11.59
N VAL A 217 11.69 34.63 11.23
CA VAL A 217 12.15 33.82 10.09
C VAL A 217 12.85 32.56 10.59
N ILE A 218 12.57 31.42 9.96
CA ILE A 218 13.31 30.16 10.15
C ILE A 218 13.84 29.71 8.78
N GLU A 219 15.14 29.41 8.69
CA GLU A 219 15.76 28.88 7.48
C GLU A 219 15.66 27.34 7.46
N GLU A 220 15.37 26.76 6.29
CA GLU A 220 15.34 25.31 6.09
C GLU A 220 16.74 24.71 5.84
N SER A 221 17.00 23.51 6.36
CA SER A 221 17.92 22.58 5.70
C SER A 221 17.70 21.13 6.13
N SER A 222 17.99 20.21 5.20
CA SER A 222 18.06 18.74 5.32
C SER A 222 16.73 17.96 5.44
N SER A 223 16.73 16.78 4.81
CA SER A 223 15.63 15.80 4.77
C SER A 223 15.13 15.45 6.17
N SER A 224 13.89 15.84 6.46
CA SER A 224 13.20 15.57 7.71
C SER A 224 12.37 14.28 7.61
N SER A 225 13.05 13.14 7.44
CA SER A 225 12.42 11.84 7.69
C SER A 225 11.92 11.82 9.13
N MET A 226 10.60 11.73 9.32
CA MET A 226 9.96 11.87 10.63
C MET A 226 10.48 10.77 11.58
N PRO A 227 11.04 11.13 12.76
CA PRO A 227 11.71 10.16 13.62
C PRO A 227 10.70 9.19 14.23
N ILE A 228 10.80 7.92 13.83
CA ILE A 228 9.91 6.84 14.30
C ILE A 228 10.03 6.68 15.81
N VAL A 229 8.94 6.94 16.53
CA VAL A 229 8.89 6.81 18.00
C VAL A 229 8.48 5.39 18.37
N TYR A 230 9.32 4.71 19.14
CA TYR A 230 9.08 3.34 19.61
C TYR A 230 8.35 3.35 20.95
N GLY A 231 7.24 2.63 21.03
CA GLY A 231 6.38 2.58 22.22
C GLY A 231 5.91 1.18 22.59
N LYS A 232 4.99 1.12 23.56
CA LYS A 232 4.28 -0.09 23.96
C LYS A 232 2.84 0.22 24.32
N LEU A 233 1.94 -0.69 23.97
CA LEU A 233 0.57 -0.75 24.47
C LEU A 233 0.43 -1.90 25.46
N VAL A 234 -0.39 -1.72 26.49
CA VAL A 234 -0.94 -2.81 27.30
C VAL A 234 -2.42 -2.89 26.98
N ASP A 235 -2.93 -4.07 26.66
CA ASP A 235 -4.37 -4.29 26.48
C ASP A 235 -5.00 -4.67 27.83
N ASP A 236 -5.76 -3.75 28.41
CA ASP A 236 -6.45 -3.95 29.71
C ASP A 236 -7.40 -5.16 29.75
N ARG A 237 -7.73 -5.76 28.58
CA ARG A 237 -8.68 -6.87 28.46
C ARG A 237 -8.08 -8.25 28.75
N ASP A 238 -6.80 -8.44 28.48
CA ASP A 238 -6.07 -9.71 28.66
C ASP A 238 -4.67 -9.54 29.31
N GLY A 239 -4.18 -8.31 29.44
CA GLY A 239 -2.85 -7.99 29.96
C GLY A 239 -1.73 -8.15 28.95
N GLN A 240 -2.02 -8.44 27.68
CA GLN A 240 -1.00 -8.59 26.64
C GLN A 240 -0.33 -7.24 26.37
N VAL A 241 1.00 -7.26 26.33
CA VAL A 241 1.82 -6.10 25.95
C VAL A 241 2.19 -6.24 24.48
N TYR A 242 2.00 -5.17 23.70
CA TYR A 242 2.36 -5.09 22.28
C TYR A 242 3.37 -3.96 22.08
N ARG A 243 4.38 -4.16 21.22
CA ARG A 243 5.22 -3.07 20.69
C ARG A 243 4.40 -2.15 19.78
N THR A 244 4.74 -0.86 19.78
CA THR A 244 4.10 0.14 18.91
C THR A 244 5.12 1.06 18.24
N LEU A 245 4.73 1.66 17.12
CA LEU A 245 5.55 2.56 16.30
C LEU A 245 4.73 3.79 15.91
N GLU A 246 5.32 4.98 16.00
CA GLU A 246 4.69 6.22 15.54
C GLU A 246 5.17 6.58 14.12
N PHE A 247 4.22 6.79 13.20
CA PHE A 247 4.43 7.26 11.83
C PHE A 247 3.47 8.42 11.56
N GLY A 248 4.00 9.60 11.23
CA GLY A 248 3.17 10.79 11.05
C GLY A 248 2.35 11.10 12.31
N ASP A 249 1.03 11.14 12.17
CA ASP A 249 0.09 11.36 13.29
C ASP A 249 -0.63 10.09 13.77
N GLN A 250 -0.09 8.91 13.42
CA GLN A 250 -0.65 7.62 13.80
C GLN A 250 0.35 6.76 14.60
N THR A 251 -0.12 6.16 15.68
CA THR A 251 0.58 5.09 16.39
C THR A 251 0.05 3.73 15.93
N TRP A 252 0.91 2.87 15.41
CA TRP A 252 0.61 1.54 14.90
C TRP A 252 1.08 0.43 15.83
N MET A 253 0.35 -0.68 15.90
CA MET A 253 0.86 -1.94 16.48
C MET A 253 1.97 -2.52 15.60
N ALA A 254 3.13 -2.81 16.21
CA ALA A 254 4.23 -3.54 15.60
C ALA A 254 4.09 -5.07 15.72
N GLU A 255 3.05 -5.56 16.41
CA GLU A 255 2.79 -6.97 16.66
C GLU A 255 1.32 -7.31 16.37
N ASN A 256 1.04 -8.53 15.93
CA ASN A 256 -0.31 -8.97 15.59
C ASN A 256 -1.16 -9.09 16.86
N LEU A 257 -2.40 -8.59 16.83
CA LEU A 257 -3.32 -8.68 17.99
C LEU A 257 -3.55 -10.15 18.38
N ASN A 258 -3.39 -10.47 19.66
CA ASN A 258 -3.51 -11.83 20.21
C ASN A 258 -4.74 -12.03 21.13
N PHE A 259 -5.61 -11.01 21.22
CA PHE A 259 -6.82 -11.02 22.04
C PHE A 259 -7.77 -12.17 21.67
N ALA A 260 -8.13 -13.00 22.65
CA ALA A 260 -8.99 -14.17 22.43
C ALA A 260 -10.47 -13.79 22.29
N TYR A 261 -10.86 -13.34 21.09
CA TYR A 261 -12.25 -13.08 20.71
C TYR A 261 -13.02 -14.41 20.55
N ASN A 262 -13.45 -14.95 21.69
CA ASN A 262 -14.14 -16.24 21.82
C ASN A 262 -15.67 -16.06 21.72
N TYR A 263 -16.14 -15.49 20.62
CA TYR A 263 -17.57 -15.41 20.31
C TYR A 263 -17.92 -16.44 19.21
N PRO A 264 -18.99 -17.23 19.37
CA PRO A 264 -19.30 -18.31 18.44
C PRO A 264 -19.71 -17.83 17.04
N THR A 265 -19.41 -18.65 16.04
CA THR A 265 -19.95 -18.55 14.68
C THR A 265 -21.16 -19.49 14.53
N ALA A 266 -21.67 -19.65 13.30
CA ALA A 266 -22.63 -20.70 12.97
C ALA A 266 -22.05 -22.12 12.95
N LYS A 267 -20.74 -22.30 13.22
CA LYS A 267 -20.02 -23.59 13.12
C LYS A 267 -19.11 -23.93 14.30
N GLU A 268 -18.50 -22.93 14.93
CA GLU A 268 -17.43 -23.11 15.92
C GLU A 268 -17.61 -22.12 17.09
N ASP A 269 -17.18 -22.51 18.30
CA ASP A 269 -17.35 -21.71 19.52
C ASP A 269 -16.45 -20.46 19.61
N SER A 270 -15.65 -20.19 18.57
CA SER A 270 -14.78 -19.02 18.45
C SER A 270 -14.83 -18.43 17.04
N SER A 271 -14.48 -17.15 16.94
CA SER A 271 -14.27 -16.42 15.69
C SER A 271 -12.86 -15.80 15.59
N SER A 272 -11.96 -16.17 16.52
CA SER A 272 -10.52 -15.94 16.47
C SER A 272 -9.72 -17.22 16.72
N PHE A 273 -8.60 -17.38 16.02
CA PHE A 273 -7.90 -18.66 15.87
C PHE A 273 -6.38 -18.52 15.94
N CYS A 274 -5.71 -19.54 16.48
CA CYS A 274 -4.28 -19.75 16.30
C CYS A 274 -4.05 -20.58 15.04
N TYR A 275 -2.93 -20.38 14.32
CA TYR A 275 -2.63 -21.19 13.13
C TYR A 275 -2.55 -22.69 13.49
N ASP A 276 -3.15 -23.56 12.65
CA ASP A 276 -3.34 -24.99 12.90
C ASP A 276 -4.02 -25.36 14.23
N ASN A 277 -4.72 -24.40 14.86
CA ASN A 277 -5.29 -24.48 16.22
C ASN A 277 -4.25 -24.67 17.35
N ASP A 278 -2.95 -24.46 17.09
CA ASP A 278 -1.89 -24.62 18.09
C ASP A 278 -1.69 -23.32 18.91
N PRO A 279 -1.83 -23.34 20.26
CA PRO A 279 -1.62 -22.16 21.09
C PRO A 279 -0.23 -21.52 20.95
N SER A 280 0.82 -22.29 20.66
CA SER A 280 2.17 -21.74 20.43
C SER A 280 2.26 -20.91 19.15
N ASN A 281 1.40 -21.17 18.16
CA ASN A 281 1.26 -20.30 17.00
C ASN A 281 0.56 -18.98 17.36
N CYS A 282 -0.33 -18.93 18.35
CA CYS A 282 -0.84 -17.65 18.87
C CYS A 282 0.28 -16.84 19.57
N GLU A 283 1.10 -17.48 20.40
CA GLU A 283 2.24 -16.83 21.07
C GLU A 283 3.26 -16.27 20.06
N LYS A 284 3.47 -16.99 18.95
CA LYS A 284 4.44 -16.62 17.91
C LYS A 284 3.92 -15.61 16.88
N TYR A 285 2.64 -15.68 16.51
CA TYR A 285 2.08 -14.96 15.36
C TYR A 285 0.86 -14.09 15.67
N GLY A 286 0.39 -14.05 16.92
CA GLY A 286 -0.92 -13.51 17.25
C GLY A 286 -2.06 -14.35 16.65
N ARG A 287 -3.28 -13.76 16.60
CA ARG A 287 -4.49 -14.46 16.12
C ARG A 287 -4.89 -14.08 14.70
N LEU A 288 -5.57 -15.03 14.07
CA LEU A 288 -6.37 -14.84 12.86
C LEU A 288 -7.82 -14.62 13.26
N TYR A 289 -8.45 -13.53 12.81
CA TYR A 289 -9.83 -13.14 13.15
C TYR A 289 -10.70 -13.20 11.89
N LEU A 290 -11.92 -13.72 11.99
CA LEU A 290 -12.94 -13.49 10.95
C LEU A 290 -13.20 -11.99 10.82
N TRP A 291 -13.60 -11.51 9.64
CA TRP A 291 -13.85 -10.07 9.47
C TRP A 291 -14.95 -9.56 10.42
N SER A 292 -15.99 -10.37 10.67
CA SER A 292 -17.03 -10.06 11.66
C SER A 292 -16.50 -9.99 13.10
N ALA A 293 -15.46 -10.74 13.46
CA ALA A 293 -14.78 -10.59 14.75
C ALA A 293 -13.90 -9.33 14.75
N ALA A 294 -13.12 -9.11 13.69
CA ALA A 294 -12.27 -7.92 13.54
C ALA A 294 -13.06 -6.61 13.64
N MET A 295 -14.28 -6.57 13.09
CA MET A 295 -15.20 -5.43 13.15
C MET A 295 -16.05 -5.35 14.43
N ASP A 296 -15.96 -6.32 15.35
CA ASP A 296 -16.83 -6.44 16.53
C ASP A 296 -18.33 -6.44 16.17
N SER A 297 -18.71 -7.32 15.23
CA SER A 297 -20.10 -7.48 14.75
C SER A 297 -21.08 -7.85 15.86
N SER A 298 -20.60 -8.57 16.89
CA SER A 298 -21.35 -8.91 18.11
C SER A 298 -21.51 -7.73 19.09
N ALA A 299 -20.93 -6.56 18.78
CA ALA A 299 -20.99 -5.32 19.53
C ALA A 299 -20.57 -5.41 21.02
N ILE A 300 -19.53 -6.18 21.32
CA ILE A 300 -18.95 -6.37 22.66
C ILE A 300 -18.20 -5.11 23.12
N PHE A 301 -17.61 -4.38 22.18
CA PHE A 301 -16.68 -3.28 22.38
C PHE A 301 -17.13 -1.96 21.72
N SER A 302 -17.94 -2.01 20.68
CA SER A 302 -18.53 -0.88 19.97
C SER A 302 -19.81 -1.28 19.22
N LYS A 303 -20.81 -0.38 19.15
CA LYS A 303 -22.02 -0.60 18.35
C LYS A 303 -21.89 -0.14 16.89
N THR A 304 -20.70 0.30 16.47
CA THR A 304 -20.46 0.90 15.14
C THR A 304 -20.66 -0.07 13.97
N CYS A 305 -20.52 -1.38 14.16
CA CYS A 305 -20.66 -2.39 13.09
C CYS A 305 -21.57 -3.56 13.51
N MET A 306 -22.58 -3.28 14.35
CA MET A 306 -23.50 -4.31 14.85
C MET A 306 -24.14 -5.09 13.69
N GLU A 307 -24.06 -6.42 13.73
CA GLU A 307 -24.54 -7.35 12.69
C GLU A 307 -23.86 -7.26 11.29
N CYS A 308 -22.78 -6.48 11.13
CA CYS A 308 -22.05 -6.42 9.87
C CYS A 308 -21.24 -7.71 9.60
N GLY A 309 -21.12 -8.14 8.34
CA GLY A 309 -20.51 -9.45 8.04
C GLY A 309 -20.80 -9.98 6.63
N TYR A 310 -20.81 -11.31 6.50
CA TYR A 310 -21.08 -11.98 5.22
C TYR A 310 -22.59 -11.91 4.92
N TYR A 311 -22.93 -11.35 3.75
CA TYR A 311 -24.26 -10.88 3.33
C TYR A 311 -24.82 -9.63 4.06
N ALA A 312 -24.00 -8.90 4.82
CA ALA A 312 -24.37 -7.61 5.39
C ALA A 312 -23.36 -6.52 5.00
N THR A 313 -23.85 -5.39 4.52
CA THR A 313 -23.07 -4.19 4.20
C THR A 313 -23.25 -3.11 5.26
N TYR A 314 -22.24 -2.29 5.49
CA TYR A 314 -22.35 -1.13 6.37
C TYR A 314 -22.98 0.06 5.63
N GLU A 315 -24.25 0.37 5.94
CA GLU A 315 -25.01 1.48 5.31
C GLU A 315 -24.78 2.84 6.00
N GLY A 316 -23.89 2.92 6.99
CA GLY A 316 -23.62 4.15 7.74
C GLY A 316 -22.55 5.06 7.11
N ASP A 317 -22.17 6.10 7.86
CA ASP A 317 -21.21 7.11 7.42
C ASP A 317 -19.81 6.50 7.17
N THR A 318 -19.32 6.65 5.93
CA THR A 318 -18.04 6.12 5.48
C THR A 318 -16.83 6.86 6.06
N ALA A 319 -17.01 7.91 6.87
CA ALA A 319 -15.96 8.54 7.68
C ALA A 319 -15.75 7.87 9.07
N VAL A 320 -16.65 6.99 9.53
CA VAL A 320 -16.61 6.45 10.91
C VAL A 320 -15.40 5.55 11.18
N THR A 321 -14.60 5.90 12.20
CA THR A 321 -13.49 5.07 12.68
C THR A 321 -14.00 3.84 13.46
N PHE A 322 -13.69 2.63 12.98
CA PHE A 322 -14.19 1.38 13.56
C PHE A 322 -13.25 0.81 14.63
N ARG A 323 -13.61 0.96 15.92
CA ARG A 323 -12.88 0.30 17.01
C ARG A 323 -12.69 -1.20 16.76
N GLY A 324 -13.77 -1.90 16.42
CA GLY A 324 -13.75 -3.34 16.21
C GLY A 324 -13.17 -4.12 17.40
N VAL A 325 -12.38 -5.15 17.11
CA VAL A 325 -11.69 -5.99 18.10
C VAL A 325 -10.55 -5.27 18.84
N CYS A 326 -10.24 -4.02 18.53
CA CYS A 326 -9.08 -3.33 19.09
C CYS A 326 -9.25 -2.85 20.55
N PRO A 327 -8.14 -2.59 21.26
CA PRO A 327 -8.14 -2.00 22.60
C PRO A 327 -8.91 -0.67 22.67
N LYS A 328 -9.22 -0.19 23.87
CA LYS A 328 -9.93 1.09 24.03
C LYS A 328 -9.03 2.23 23.57
N GLY A 329 -9.53 3.11 22.69
CA GLY A 329 -8.75 4.21 22.12
C GLY A 329 -7.83 3.79 20.97
N TRP A 330 -8.05 2.59 20.42
CA TRP A 330 -7.42 2.07 19.20
C TRP A 330 -8.51 1.53 18.27
N HIS A 331 -8.21 1.41 16.98
CA HIS A 331 -9.17 0.96 15.96
C HIS A 331 -8.55 0.03 14.92
N LEU A 332 -9.43 -0.66 14.19
CA LEU A 332 -9.07 -1.45 13.03
C LEU A 332 -8.78 -0.49 11.86
N PRO A 333 -7.58 -0.49 11.26
CA PRO A 333 -7.19 0.47 10.23
C PRO A 333 -8.03 0.30 8.97
N ARG A 334 -8.27 1.42 8.30
CA ARG A 334 -8.80 1.51 6.94
C ARG A 334 -7.69 1.30 5.92
N THR A 335 -8.08 0.99 4.69
CA THR A 335 -7.18 1.01 3.52
C THR A 335 -6.44 2.35 3.37
N THR A 336 -7.10 3.47 3.65
CA THR A 336 -6.49 4.82 3.63
C THR A 336 -5.37 5.00 4.64
N GLU A 337 -5.43 4.33 5.78
CA GLU A 337 -4.43 4.44 6.86
C GLU A 337 -3.21 3.58 6.54
N TRP A 338 -3.42 2.37 6.02
CA TRP A 338 -2.34 1.58 5.41
C TRP A 338 -1.68 2.32 4.24
N GLN A 339 -2.44 3.09 3.46
CA GLN A 339 -1.92 3.94 2.40
C GLN A 339 -1.08 5.11 2.93
N GLN A 340 -1.50 5.72 4.05
CA GLN A 340 -0.74 6.77 4.74
C GLN A 340 0.57 6.21 5.32
N LEU A 341 0.54 5.03 5.95
CA LEU A 341 1.74 4.31 6.41
C LEU A 341 2.71 4.00 5.26
N TYR A 342 2.20 3.62 4.08
CA TYR A 342 3.00 3.42 2.88
C TYR A 342 3.66 4.72 2.39
N VAL A 343 2.91 5.82 2.35
CA VAL A 343 3.41 7.13 1.88
C VAL A 343 4.35 7.79 2.91
N ALA A 344 4.21 7.49 4.19
CA ALA A 344 5.09 7.96 5.26
C ALA A 344 6.48 7.31 5.27
N ILE A 345 6.69 6.24 4.48
CA ILE A 345 7.98 5.59 4.29
C ILE A 345 8.51 5.96 2.90
N GLU A 346 9.53 6.81 2.89
CA GLU A 346 10.11 7.45 1.70
C GLU A 346 10.61 6.44 0.64
N ASP A 347 11.05 5.25 1.08
CA ASP A 347 11.53 4.16 0.21
C ASP A 347 10.40 3.17 -0.11
N SER A 348 9.41 3.67 -0.86
CA SER A 348 8.16 2.94 -1.13
C SER A 348 8.35 1.68 -2.00
N VAL A 349 9.40 1.65 -2.83
CA VAL A 349 9.72 0.52 -3.73
C VAL A 349 10.16 -0.74 -2.98
N ALA A 350 10.73 -0.58 -1.77
CA ALA A 350 11.16 -1.66 -0.89
C ALA A 350 10.25 -1.86 0.34
N PHE A 351 9.10 -1.17 0.41
CA PHE A 351 8.25 -1.14 1.61
C PHE A 351 7.93 -2.53 2.20
N GLY A 352 7.60 -3.50 1.35
CA GLY A 352 7.31 -4.87 1.77
C GLY A 352 8.52 -5.59 2.36
N SER A 353 9.73 -5.46 1.80
CA SER A 353 10.93 -6.03 2.44
C SER A 353 11.29 -5.30 3.73
N LYS A 354 11.09 -3.98 3.81
CA LYS A 354 11.32 -3.21 5.03
C LYS A 354 10.39 -3.55 6.19
N MET A 355 9.14 -3.94 5.91
CA MET A 355 8.17 -4.32 6.92
C MET A 355 8.15 -5.82 7.27
N LYS A 356 8.54 -6.71 6.34
CA LYS A 356 8.63 -8.17 6.56
C LYS A 356 9.69 -8.51 7.62
N THR A 357 9.41 -9.50 8.46
CA THR A 357 10.40 -10.03 9.41
C THR A 357 11.64 -10.59 8.72
N THR A 358 12.78 -10.48 9.40
CA THR A 358 14.09 -11.04 8.96
C THR A 358 14.17 -12.56 8.94
N THR A 359 13.18 -13.25 9.52
CA THR A 359 13.05 -14.71 9.52
C THR A 359 11.59 -15.13 9.36
N GLY A 360 11.38 -16.41 9.00
CA GLY A 360 10.06 -17.04 8.90
C GLY A 360 9.46 -17.09 7.50
N TRP A 361 9.98 -16.34 6.54
CA TRP A 361 9.54 -16.38 5.14
C TRP A 361 10.28 -17.46 4.35
N THR A 362 9.52 -18.22 3.56
CA THR A 362 10.02 -19.00 2.44
C THR A 362 10.61 -18.04 1.40
N ASN A 363 11.66 -18.46 0.69
CA ASN A 363 12.39 -17.66 -0.31
C ASN A 363 13.03 -16.37 0.24
N THR A 364 12.27 -15.28 0.38
CA THR A 364 12.79 -13.93 0.65
C THR A 364 12.19 -13.35 1.94
N ASN A 365 13.02 -13.33 3.00
CA ASN A 365 12.73 -12.60 4.24
C ASN A 365 12.90 -11.08 4.02
N GLY A 366 12.32 -10.28 4.92
CA GLY A 366 12.53 -8.84 4.94
C GLY A 366 13.78 -8.41 5.72
N THR A 367 13.92 -7.10 5.92
CA THR A 367 14.93 -6.47 6.76
C THR A 367 14.40 -6.05 8.13
N ASP A 368 13.08 -5.97 8.31
CA ASP A 368 12.39 -5.40 9.49
C ASP A 368 12.99 -4.04 9.93
N GLU A 369 13.29 -3.16 8.96
CA GLU A 369 14.06 -1.91 9.11
C GLU A 369 13.48 -0.97 10.17
N TYR A 370 12.15 -1.01 10.34
CA TYR A 370 11.41 -0.19 11.30
C TYR A 370 10.88 -0.99 12.50
N GLY A 371 11.15 -2.30 12.58
CA GLY A 371 10.67 -3.17 13.65
C GLY A 371 9.16 -3.44 13.63
N PHE A 372 8.47 -3.22 12.50
CA PHE A 372 7.02 -3.44 12.33
C PHE A 372 6.66 -4.93 12.25
N SER A 373 7.64 -5.81 12.04
CA SER A 373 7.58 -7.26 12.20
C SER A 373 6.38 -7.93 11.54
N ILE A 374 6.23 -7.78 10.22
CA ILE A 374 5.19 -8.49 9.45
C ILE A 374 5.57 -9.97 9.32
N LEU A 375 4.75 -10.83 9.96
CA LEU A 375 4.96 -12.27 10.11
C LEU A 375 4.11 -13.08 9.11
N PRO A 376 4.66 -14.10 8.43
CA PRO A 376 3.98 -14.88 7.41
C PRO A 376 3.13 -16.00 8.02
N VAL A 377 2.03 -15.62 8.67
CA VAL A 377 1.07 -16.55 9.30
C VAL A 377 -0.02 -17.05 8.34
N GLY A 378 -0.07 -16.56 7.10
CA GLY A 378 -1.10 -16.97 6.15
C GLY A 378 -2.52 -16.61 6.61
N TYR A 379 -3.50 -17.47 6.31
CA TYR A 379 -4.91 -17.26 6.68
C TYR A 379 -5.66 -18.58 6.92
N ARG A 380 -6.81 -18.51 7.60
CA ARG A 380 -7.81 -19.62 7.74
C ARG A 380 -9.01 -19.35 6.84
N ARG A 381 -9.71 -20.38 6.37
CA ARG A 381 -11.08 -20.25 5.81
C ARG A 381 -12.10 -20.93 6.71
N ASP A 382 -13.19 -20.23 7.02
CA ASP A 382 -14.30 -20.83 7.78
C ASP A 382 -15.13 -21.83 6.97
N ILE A 383 -15.07 -21.79 5.63
CA ILE A 383 -15.85 -22.71 4.80
C ILE A 383 -15.44 -24.18 5.03
N ASP A 384 -14.13 -24.45 5.12
CA ASP A 384 -13.54 -25.79 5.25
C ASP A 384 -12.58 -25.94 6.46
N GLY A 385 -12.49 -24.94 7.33
CA GLY A 385 -11.66 -24.93 8.54
C GLY A 385 -10.15 -24.92 8.30
N LYS A 386 -9.70 -24.82 7.04
CA LYS A 386 -8.29 -25.01 6.67
C LYS A 386 -7.47 -23.74 6.81
N TYR A 387 -6.27 -23.91 7.32
CA TYR A 387 -5.19 -22.93 7.31
C TYR A 387 -4.34 -23.09 6.03
N THR A 388 -3.74 -21.99 5.55
CA THR A 388 -2.87 -22.02 4.36
C THR A 388 -1.93 -20.80 4.30
N LEU A 389 -0.89 -20.89 3.46
CA LEU A 389 0.15 -19.86 3.22
C LEU A 389 1.03 -19.47 4.43
N LEU A 390 1.17 -20.34 5.43
CA LEU A 390 2.23 -20.23 6.43
C LEU A 390 3.62 -20.14 5.75
N SER A 391 4.46 -19.22 6.22
CA SER A 391 5.76 -18.89 5.61
C SER A 391 5.70 -18.31 4.19
N GLU A 392 4.52 -18.19 3.57
CA GLU A 392 4.36 -17.73 2.18
C GLU A 392 3.67 -16.36 2.07
N GLY A 393 2.77 -16.04 3.00
CA GLY A 393 2.01 -14.80 2.99
C GLY A 393 1.66 -14.28 4.38
N ALA A 394 1.46 -12.98 4.49
CA ALA A 394 0.84 -12.32 5.63
C ALA A 394 -0.39 -11.53 5.16
N PHE A 395 -1.49 -11.63 5.91
CA PHE A 395 -2.78 -11.05 5.54
C PHE A 395 -3.34 -10.25 6.70
N TYR A 396 -3.77 -9.02 6.45
CA TYR A 396 -4.29 -8.11 7.46
C TYR A 396 -5.67 -7.59 7.09
N TRP A 397 -6.65 -7.76 7.98
CA TRP A 397 -7.96 -7.16 7.78
C TRP A 397 -7.91 -5.63 7.91
N THR A 398 -8.72 -4.96 7.08
CA THR A 398 -9.04 -3.54 7.24
C THR A 398 -10.52 -3.36 7.59
N SER A 399 -10.89 -2.19 8.08
CA SER A 399 -12.31 -1.84 8.25
C SER A 399 -13.00 -1.42 6.94
N SER A 400 -12.27 -1.39 5.81
CA SER A 400 -12.82 -0.99 4.51
C SER A 400 -13.57 -2.15 3.87
N GLU A 401 -14.87 -1.99 3.69
CA GLU A 401 -15.73 -2.96 3.00
C GLU A 401 -15.57 -2.88 1.46
N TYR A 402 -15.77 -4.01 0.76
CA TYR A 402 -15.77 -4.06 -0.71
C TYR A 402 -17.19 -4.36 -1.26
N ASP A 403 -17.81 -5.46 -0.80
CA ASP A 403 -19.21 -5.78 -1.08
C ASP A 403 -19.85 -6.53 0.11
N MET A 404 -21.07 -7.04 -0.06
CA MET A 404 -21.75 -7.82 0.98
C MET A 404 -21.00 -9.11 1.38
N ARG A 405 -20.13 -9.66 0.53
CA ARG A 405 -19.38 -10.91 0.75
C ARG A 405 -17.92 -10.69 1.14
N SER A 406 -17.31 -9.58 0.73
CA SER A 406 -15.87 -9.35 0.79
C SER A 406 -15.51 -8.00 1.39
N ALA A 407 -14.34 -7.94 2.01
CA ALA A 407 -13.75 -6.72 2.57
C ALA A 407 -12.30 -6.57 2.09
N PHE A 408 -11.75 -5.36 2.17
CA PHE A 408 -10.35 -5.13 1.80
C PHE A 408 -9.40 -5.69 2.88
N ALA A 409 -8.33 -6.31 2.40
CA ALA A 409 -7.23 -6.80 3.21
C ALA A 409 -5.89 -6.38 2.57
N ILE A 410 -4.84 -6.27 3.39
CA ILE A 410 -3.48 -6.01 2.94
C ILE A 410 -2.70 -7.32 2.95
N PHE A 411 -2.05 -7.61 1.83
CA PHE A 411 -1.22 -8.80 1.62
C PHE A 411 0.26 -8.42 1.48
N PHE A 412 1.12 -9.24 2.08
CA PHE A 412 2.58 -9.26 1.87
C PHE A 412 3.00 -10.69 1.52
N GLY A 413 3.84 -10.85 0.49
CA GLY A 413 4.20 -12.16 -0.06
C GLY A 413 5.69 -12.51 0.04
N ASN A 414 5.98 -13.81 0.03
CA ASN A 414 7.33 -14.39 -0.05
C ASN A 414 8.12 -14.01 -1.31
N ASN A 415 7.44 -13.73 -2.42
CA ASN A 415 8.02 -13.49 -3.75
C ASN A 415 7.84 -12.05 -4.25
N THR A 416 7.45 -11.10 -3.39
CA THR A 416 7.38 -9.68 -3.71
C THR A 416 7.78 -8.82 -2.51
N ASP A 417 8.34 -7.64 -2.79
CA ASP A 417 8.63 -6.60 -1.79
C ASP A 417 7.64 -5.43 -1.89
N GLU A 418 6.55 -5.62 -2.63
CA GLU A 418 5.36 -4.77 -2.60
C GLU A 418 4.44 -5.16 -1.42
N TYR A 419 3.77 -4.17 -0.82
CA TYR A 419 2.45 -4.41 -0.22
C TYR A 419 1.39 -4.52 -1.33
N ARG A 420 0.30 -5.25 -1.08
CA ARG A 420 -0.83 -5.31 -2.02
C ARG A 420 -2.15 -5.19 -1.28
N GLN A 421 -2.92 -4.15 -1.59
CA GLN A 421 -4.34 -4.09 -1.24
C GLN A 421 -5.12 -5.02 -2.18
N TYR A 422 -5.91 -5.92 -1.62
CA TYR A 422 -6.83 -6.79 -2.35
C TYR A 422 -8.15 -6.91 -1.56
N HIS A 423 -9.13 -7.65 -2.07
CA HIS A 423 -10.33 -7.99 -1.31
C HIS A 423 -10.42 -9.50 -1.09
N ASP A 424 -10.85 -9.90 0.11
CA ASP A 424 -11.04 -11.30 0.49
C ASP A 424 -12.43 -11.49 1.08
N TYR A 425 -12.92 -12.72 1.06
CA TYR A 425 -14.24 -13.07 1.58
C TYR A 425 -14.27 -12.92 3.10
N LYS A 426 -15.31 -12.29 3.64
CA LYS A 426 -15.49 -12.04 5.08
C LYS A 426 -15.54 -13.33 5.96
N TYR A 427 -15.60 -14.51 5.34
CA TYR A 427 -15.47 -15.82 5.99
C TYR A 427 -14.01 -16.33 6.12
N THR A 428 -13.01 -15.60 5.64
CA THR A 428 -11.60 -15.91 5.93
C THR A 428 -11.17 -15.27 7.25
N SER A 429 -10.14 -15.84 7.88
CA SER A 429 -9.56 -15.31 9.11
C SER A 429 -8.13 -14.83 8.83
N ALA A 430 -7.90 -13.54 9.01
CA ALA A 430 -6.62 -12.85 8.76
C ALA A 430 -6.14 -12.15 10.04
N SER A 431 -4.88 -11.70 10.07
CA SER A 431 -4.32 -10.98 11.20
C SER A 431 -4.96 -9.59 11.37
N VAL A 432 -4.86 -9.05 12.59
CA VAL A 432 -5.23 -7.67 12.90
C VAL A 432 -4.01 -6.93 13.42
N ARG A 433 -3.76 -5.74 12.88
CA ARG A 433 -3.02 -4.67 13.55
C ARG A 433 -4.02 -3.60 13.93
N CYS A 434 -3.87 -3.04 15.13
CA CYS A 434 -4.63 -1.86 15.52
C CYS A 434 -3.76 -0.62 15.32
N VAL A 435 -4.41 0.49 15.03
CA VAL A 435 -3.83 1.83 14.92
C VAL A 435 -4.55 2.77 15.90
N LYS A 436 -3.94 3.90 16.21
CA LYS A 436 -4.49 4.99 17.02
C LYS A 436 -4.05 6.32 16.40
N ASP A 437 -5.00 7.22 16.17
CA ASP A 437 -4.74 8.63 15.84
C ASP A 437 -4.33 9.41 17.11
N LYS A 438 -3.62 10.54 16.95
CA LYS A 438 -3.10 11.34 18.08
C LYS A 438 -4.20 11.93 18.97
#